data_AF-G1CW42-F1
#
_entry.id   AF-G1CW42-F1
#
_cell.length_a   1.000
_cell.length_b   1.000
_cell.length_c   1.000
_cell.angle_alpha   90.00
_cell.angle_beta   90.00
_cell.angle_gamma   90.00
#
_symmetry.space_group_name_H-M   'P 1'
#
loop_
_entity.id
_entity.type
_entity.pdbx_description
1 polymer ?
#
loop_
_entity_poly.entity_id
_entity_poly.type
_entity_poly.pdbx_seq_one_letter_code
_entity_poly.pdbx_strand_id
1 'polypeptide(L)'
;AAVRAVVRMGIYLGCKVYFIKEGYQGMVDGGDNIVEATWPQVSGMMNLGGTVIGSARCMAFREREGRLTAAHNLVKQNITNLVVIGGDGSLTGANKFRLEWQSLLQELVEQGNITKDRMESCKHLNIAGMVGSIDNDFCGTDMTIGTDSALHRIMEAIDAISTTASSHQRCFV
;
A
#
# COMPACT_ATOMS: atom_id res chain seq x y z
N ALA A 1 5.94 1.44 10.52
CA ALA A 1 5.28 0.54 11.51
C ALA A 1 4.35 -0.52 10.90
N ALA A 2 3.30 -0.14 10.15
CA ALA A 2 2.28 -1.08 9.63
C ALA A 2 2.86 -2.24 8.79
N VAL A 3 3.72 -1.93 7.82
CA VAL A 3 4.42 -2.94 6.99
C VAL A 3 5.13 -4.00 7.83
N ARG A 4 5.83 -3.58 8.90
CA ARG A 4 6.52 -4.50 9.82
C ARG A 4 5.54 -5.44 10.52
N ALA A 5 4.38 -4.95 10.94
CA ALA A 5 3.37 -5.78 11.61
C ALA A 5 2.84 -6.86 10.66
N VAL A 6 2.50 -6.49 9.42
CA VAL A 6 2.01 -7.41 8.39
C VAL A 6 3.05 -8.49 8.09
N VAL A 7 4.31 -8.11 7.86
CA VAL A 7 5.39 -9.07 7.58
C VAL A 7 5.62 -10.02 8.74
N ARG A 8 5.75 -9.50 9.97
CA ARG A 8 6.01 -10.35 11.14
C ARG A 8 4.85 -11.30 11.43
N MET A 9 3.60 -10.81 11.33
CA MET A 9 2.43 -11.65 11.55
C MET A 9 2.29 -12.71 10.45
N GLY A 10 2.52 -12.35 9.18
CA GLY A 10 2.49 -13.29 8.07
C GLY A 10 3.53 -14.41 8.24
N ILE A 11 4.78 -14.05 8.54
CA ILE A 11 5.84 -15.03 8.79
C ILE A 11 5.51 -15.90 10.02
N TYR A 12 4.98 -15.31 11.08
CA TYR A 12 4.57 -16.05 12.29
C TYR A 12 3.48 -17.09 12.00
N LEU A 13 2.54 -16.79 11.11
CA LEU A 13 1.49 -17.72 10.65
C LEU A 13 1.98 -18.73 9.60
N GLY A 14 3.27 -18.72 9.24
CA GLY A 14 3.86 -19.59 8.22
C GLY A 14 3.58 -19.16 6.78
N CYS A 15 3.10 -17.92 6.56
CA CYS A 15 2.92 -17.36 5.23
C CYS A 15 4.23 -16.82 4.67
N LYS A 16 4.38 -16.89 3.34
CA LYS A 16 5.38 -16.08 2.63
C LYS A 16 4.82 -14.69 2.39
N VAL A 17 5.61 -13.67 2.69
CA VAL A 17 5.21 -12.27 2.52
C VAL A 17 6.13 -11.63 1.50
N TYR A 18 5.58 -10.81 0.61
CA TYR A 18 6.33 -10.09 -0.41
C TYR A 18 6.13 -8.59 -0.23
N PHE A 19 7.20 -7.82 -0.39
CA PHE A 19 7.13 -6.38 -0.58
C PHE A 19 6.79 -6.09 -2.04
N ILE A 20 5.92 -5.12 -2.24
CA ILE A 20 5.69 -4.49 -3.55
C ILE A 20 6.19 -3.06 -3.42
N LYS A 21 7.33 -2.77 -4.06
CA LYS A 21 7.97 -1.45 -3.99
C LYS A 21 7.17 -0.42 -4.80
N GLU A 22 7.29 0.86 -4.44
CA GLU A 22 6.67 1.97 -5.19
C GLU A 22 5.14 1.83 -5.40
N GLY A 23 4.46 1.13 -4.49
CA GLY A 23 3.00 0.96 -4.51
C GLY A 23 2.49 0.24 -5.77
N TYR A 24 1.44 0.78 -6.39
CA TYR A 24 0.89 0.20 -7.61
C TYR A 24 1.85 0.23 -8.78
N GLN A 25 2.79 1.18 -8.82
CA GLN A 25 3.77 1.26 -9.90
C GLN A 25 4.64 0.01 -9.93
N GLY A 26 5.25 -0.37 -8.80
CA GLY A 26 6.05 -1.60 -8.76
C GLY A 26 5.22 -2.87 -8.90
N MET A 27 3.92 -2.83 -8.63
CA MET A 27 3.02 -3.94 -8.95
C MET A 27 2.87 -4.14 -10.47
N VAL A 28 2.73 -3.04 -11.21
CA VAL A 28 2.66 -3.05 -12.69
C VAL A 28 4.02 -3.41 -13.28
N ASP A 29 5.11 -2.83 -12.77
CA ASP A 29 6.45 -3.09 -13.27
C ASP A 29 6.90 -4.53 -13.01
N GLY A 30 6.49 -5.12 -11.88
CA GLY A 30 6.86 -6.47 -11.48
C GLY A 30 8.37 -6.63 -11.26
N GLY A 31 8.87 -7.85 -11.48
CA GLY A 31 10.31 -8.16 -11.37
C GLY A 31 10.88 -7.83 -9.98
N ASP A 32 11.95 -7.03 -9.95
CA ASP A 32 12.70 -6.65 -8.73
C ASP A 32 11.92 -5.74 -7.77
N ASN A 33 10.71 -5.31 -8.18
CA ASN A 33 9.78 -4.59 -7.31
C ASN A 33 8.96 -5.51 -6.42
N ILE A 34 8.85 -6.81 -6.75
CA ILE A 34 8.14 -7.82 -5.94
C ILE A 34 9.19 -8.72 -5.28
N VAL A 35 9.51 -8.44 -4.03
CA VAL A 35 10.64 -9.07 -3.32
C VAL A 35 10.14 -9.79 -2.08
N GLU A 36 10.57 -11.04 -1.87
CA GLU A 36 10.22 -11.78 -0.65
C GLU A 36 10.78 -11.06 0.59
N ALA A 37 9.91 -10.86 1.58
CA ALA A 37 10.22 -10.19 2.83
C ALA A 37 10.71 -11.21 3.86
N THR A 38 11.79 -10.86 4.55
CA THR A 38 12.39 -11.66 5.61
C THR A 38 12.27 -10.96 6.97
N TRP A 39 12.34 -11.75 8.03
CA TRP A 39 12.24 -11.22 9.40
C TRP A 39 13.25 -10.09 9.73
N PRO A 40 14.54 -10.18 9.34
CA PRO A 40 15.51 -9.13 9.62
C PRO A 40 15.22 -7.84 8.86
N GLN A 41 14.72 -7.92 7.62
CA GLN A 41 14.49 -6.75 6.76
C GLN A 41 13.52 -5.72 7.36
N VAL A 42 12.56 -6.16 8.17
CA VAL A 42 11.60 -5.26 8.84
C VAL A 42 12.04 -4.78 10.22
N SER A 43 13.23 -5.14 10.66
CA SER A 43 13.80 -4.66 11.92
C SER A 43 14.21 -3.19 11.79
N GLY A 44 13.98 -2.38 12.83
CA GLY A 44 14.24 -0.93 12.78
C GLY A 44 13.20 -0.07 12.05
N MET A 45 12.34 -0.65 11.20
CA MET A 45 11.28 0.08 10.47
C MET A 45 10.19 0.73 11.35
N MET A 46 10.23 0.53 12.67
CA MET A 46 9.27 1.13 13.60
C MET A 46 9.52 2.63 13.78
N ASN A 47 10.78 3.06 13.77
CA ASN A 47 11.19 4.43 14.09
C ASN A 47 11.40 5.30 12.83
N LEU A 48 11.21 4.73 11.64
CA LEU A 48 11.35 5.45 10.38
C LEU A 48 10.02 6.07 9.98
N GLY A 49 10.05 7.36 9.63
CA GLY A 49 8.93 8.06 9.00
C GLY A 49 8.76 7.66 7.53
N GLY A 50 7.56 7.89 7.00
CA GLY A 50 7.22 7.55 5.62
C GLY A 50 7.14 6.05 5.35
N THR A 51 7.30 5.68 4.08
CA THR A 51 7.19 4.29 3.62
C THR A 51 8.55 3.78 3.15
N VAL A 52 9.17 2.88 3.93
CA VAL A 52 10.48 2.25 3.64
C VAL A 52 10.49 1.50 2.29
N ILE A 53 9.30 1.14 1.82
CA ILE A 53 9.04 0.36 0.62
C ILE A 53 8.70 1.24 -0.61
N GLY A 54 8.68 2.57 -0.43
CA GLY A 54 8.31 3.53 -1.46
C GLY A 54 6.80 3.71 -1.62
N SER A 55 6.42 4.79 -2.29
CA SER A 55 5.04 5.12 -2.62
C SER A 55 5.05 6.00 -3.87
N ALA A 56 4.62 5.43 -4.99
CA ALA A 56 4.50 6.17 -6.24
C ALA A 56 3.04 6.25 -6.70
N ARG A 57 2.66 7.40 -7.26
CA ARG A 57 1.41 7.52 -8.02
C ARG A 57 1.56 6.70 -9.30
N CYS A 58 0.59 5.85 -9.58
CA CYS A 58 0.60 5.01 -10.78
C CYS A 58 -0.57 5.36 -11.69
N MET A 59 -0.29 6.00 -12.83
CA MET A 59 -1.30 6.29 -13.84
C MET A 59 -1.72 5.03 -14.58
N ALA A 60 -0.77 4.12 -14.86
CA ALA A 60 -1.05 2.86 -15.56
C ALA A 60 -2.11 2.01 -14.84
N PHE A 61 -2.12 2.00 -13.51
CA PHE A 61 -3.09 1.22 -12.73
C PHE A 61 -4.53 1.77 -12.81
N ARG A 62 -4.71 3.01 -13.27
CA ARG A 62 -6.04 3.57 -13.57
C ARG A 62 -6.65 2.95 -14.82
N GLU A 63 -5.81 2.51 -15.75
CA GLU A 63 -6.20 1.83 -16.96
C GLU A 63 -6.29 0.31 -16.77
N ARG A 64 -7.15 -0.33 -17.56
CA ARG A 64 -7.35 -1.79 -17.46
C ARG A 64 -6.10 -2.56 -17.83
N GLU A 65 -5.35 -2.11 -18.84
CA GLU A 65 -4.09 -2.73 -19.27
C GLU A 65 -3.05 -2.78 -18.14
N GLY A 66 -2.89 -1.68 -17.39
CA GLY A 66 -1.98 -1.68 -16.24
C GLY A 66 -2.42 -2.64 -15.14
N ARG A 67 -3.73 -2.73 -14.87
CA ARG A 67 -4.26 -3.72 -13.92
C ARG A 67 -4.05 -5.15 -14.41
N LEU A 68 -4.18 -5.40 -15.71
CA LEU A 68 -3.92 -6.72 -16.31
C LEU A 68 -2.44 -7.12 -16.14
N THR A 69 -1.52 -6.21 -16.40
CA THR A 69 -0.08 -6.42 -16.16
C THR A 69 0.22 -6.68 -14.68
N ALA A 70 -0.38 -5.90 -13.78
CA ALA A 70 -0.24 -6.12 -12.34
C ALA A 70 -0.77 -7.50 -11.91
N ALA A 71 -1.95 -7.90 -12.39
CA ALA A 71 -2.53 -9.21 -12.12
C ALA A 71 -1.60 -10.34 -12.59
N HIS A 72 -1.05 -10.22 -13.79
CA HIS A 72 -0.08 -11.18 -14.32
C HIS A 72 1.15 -11.33 -13.43
N ASN A 73 1.71 -10.23 -12.92
CA ASN A 73 2.87 -10.25 -12.04
C ASN A 73 2.57 -10.92 -10.68
N LEU A 74 1.37 -10.70 -10.12
CA LEU A 74 0.93 -11.37 -8.90
C LEU A 74 0.73 -12.87 -9.10
N VAL A 75 0.07 -13.28 -10.20
CA VAL A 75 -0.16 -14.69 -10.54
C VAL A 75 1.15 -15.44 -10.80
N LYS A 76 2.14 -14.79 -11.40
CA LYS A 76 3.48 -15.36 -11.58
C LYS A 76 4.10 -15.81 -10.25
N GLN A 77 3.92 -15.01 -9.20
CA GLN A 77 4.43 -15.28 -7.85
C GLN A 77 3.42 -16.04 -6.96
N ASN A 78 2.27 -16.47 -7.53
CA ASN A 78 1.18 -17.11 -6.80
C ASN A 78 0.66 -16.29 -5.60
N ILE A 79 0.63 -14.96 -5.76
CA ILE A 79 0.16 -14.02 -4.75
C ILE A 79 -1.34 -13.77 -4.96
N THR A 80 -2.14 -14.24 -4.00
CA THR A 80 -3.61 -14.11 -3.99
C THR A 80 -4.14 -13.33 -2.79
N ASN A 81 -3.24 -12.89 -1.90
CA ASN A 81 -3.57 -12.12 -0.71
C ASN A 81 -2.80 -10.81 -0.76
N LEU A 82 -3.52 -9.69 -0.77
CA LEU A 82 -2.95 -8.36 -0.90
C LEU A 82 -3.33 -7.52 0.33
N VAL A 83 -2.32 -6.93 0.96
CA VAL A 83 -2.52 -5.92 2.02
C VAL A 83 -2.14 -4.57 1.45
N VAL A 84 -3.12 -3.66 1.36
CA VAL A 84 -2.93 -2.31 0.81
C VAL A 84 -2.93 -1.31 1.94
N ILE A 85 -1.83 -0.58 2.10
CA ILE A 85 -1.68 0.47 3.11
C ILE A 85 -1.61 1.80 2.36
N GLY A 86 -2.60 2.67 2.55
CA GLY A 86 -2.65 3.96 1.88
C GLY A 86 -3.93 4.75 2.18
N GLY A 87 -4.13 5.86 1.47
CA GLY A 87 -5.32 6.69 1.61
C GLY A 87 -6.51 6.20 0.78
N ASP A 88 -7.56 7.00 0.72
CA ASP A 88 -8.82 6.67 0.04
C ASP A 88 -8.62 6.21 -1.42
N GLY A 89 -7.89 6.99 -2.22
CA GLY A 89 -7.64 6.65 -3.63
C GLY A 89 -6.95 5.29 -3.82
N SER A 90 -6.06 4.91 -2.91
CA SER A 90 -5.39 3.61 -2.95
C SER A 90 -6.36 2.46 -2.63
N LEU A 91 -7.20 2.63 -1.61
CA LEU A 91 -8.18 1.63 -1.18
C LEU A 91 -9.32 1.48 -2.20
N THR A 92 -9.77 2.57 -2.80
CA THR A 92 -10.72 2.57 -3.92
C THR A 92 -10.15 1.80 -5.12
N GLY A 93 -8.89 2.04 -5.47
CA GLY A 93 -8.19 1.28 -6.51
C GLY A 93 -8.10 -0.23 -6.22
N ALA A 94 -7.85 -0.59 -4.96
CA ALA A 94 -7.80 -1.98 -4.52
C ALA A 94 -9.16 -2.67 -4.65
N ASN A 95 -10.24 -1.99 -4.25
CA ASN A 95 -11.59 -2.53 -4.37
C ASN A 95 -11.97 -2.77 -5.84
N LYS A 96 -11.68 -1.79 -6.73
CA LYS A 96 -11.89 -1.96 -8.17
C LYS A 96 -11.10 -3.15 -8.73
N PHE A 97 -9.84 -3.28 -8.32
CA PHE A 97 -8.99 -4.40 -8.75
C PHE A 97 -9.54 -5.76 -8.33
N ARG A 98 -10.07 -5.89 -7.09
CA ARG A 98 -10.74 -7.10 -6.62
C ARG A 98 -11.98 -7.43 -7.44
N LEU A 99 -12.82 -6.44 -7.73
CA LEU A 99 -14.05 -6.64 -8.51
C LEU A 99 -13.75 -7.08 -9.95
N GLU A 100 -12.68 -6.56 -10.54
CA GLU A 100 -12.28 -6.90 -11.91
C GLU A 100 -11.43 -8.18 -12.00
N TRP A 101 -10.95 -8.72 -10.88
CA TRP A 101 -9.95 -9.81 -10.83
C TRP A 101 -10.27 -11.00 -11.73
N GLN A 102 -11.49 -11.53 -11.65
CA GLN A 102 -11.89 -12.69 -12.46
C GLN A 102 -11.84 -12.39 -13.96
N SER A 103 -12.28 -11.19 -14.37
CA SER A 103 -12.26 -10.77 -15.77
C SER A 103 -10.82 -10.59 -16.28
N LEU A 104 -9.91 -10.11 -15.42
CA LEU A 104 -8.50 -9.96 -15.77
C LEU A 104 -7.83 -11.33 -15.95
N LEU A 105 -8.15 -12.31 -15.10
CA LEU A 105 -7.61 -13.67 -15.23
C LEU A 105 -8.07 -14.36 -16.51
N GLN A 106 -9.35 -14.20 -16.88
CA GLN A 106 -9.88 -14.73 -18.14
C GLN A 106 -9.11 -14.17 -19.34
N GLU A 107 -8.95 -12.84 -19.37
CA GLU A 107 -8.23 -12.13 -20.43
C GLU A 107 -6.76 -12.58 -20.51
N LEU A 108 -6.10 -12.82 -19.37
CA LEU A 108 -4.73 -13.35 -19.32
C LEU A 108 -4.62 -14.79 -19.86
N VAL A 109 -5.64 -15.63 -19.66
CA VAL A 109 -5.69 -16.98 -20.23
C VAL A 109 -5.91 -16.93 -21.74
N GLU A 110 -6.81 -16.06 -22.21
CA GLU A 110 -7.10 -15.86 -23.64
C GLU A 110 -5.87 -15.36 -24.41
N GLN A 111 -5.09 -14.46 -23.80
CA GLN A 111 -3.82 -13.99 -24.36
C GLN A 111 -2.68 -15.02 -24.29
N GLY A 112 -2.88 -16.15 -23.59
CA GLY A 112 -1.86 -17.18 -23.41
C GLY A 112 -0.76 -16.83 -22.39
N ASN A 113 -0.96 -15.78 -21.59
CA ASN A 113 0.02 -15.32 -20.60
C ASN A 113 0.04 -16.22 -19.35
N ILE A 114 -1.10 -16.85 -19.02
CA ILE A 114 -1.22 -17.79 -17.89
C ILE A 114 -1.95 -19.06 -18.32
N THR A 115 -1.66 -20.18 -17.64
CA THR A 115 -2.37 -21.45 -17.84
C THR A 115 -3.69 -21.48 -17.06
N LYS A 116 -4.63 -22.32 -17.51
CA LYS A 116 -5.92 -22.53 -16.80
C LYS A 116 -5.71 -23.03 -15.36
N ASP A 117 -4.70 -23.86 -15.12
CA ASP A 117 -4.37 -24.35 -13.78
C ASP A 117 -3.99 -23.21 -12.82
N ARG A 118 -3.21 -22.23 -13.33
CA ARG A 118 -2.79 -21.04 -12.58
C ARG A 118 -3.96 -20.10 -12.32
N MET A 119 -4.90 -20.01 -13.26
CA MET A 119 -6.15 -19.28 -13.06
C MET A 119 -6.98 -19.89 -11.92
N GLU A 120 -7.12 -21.22 -11.86
CA GLU A 120 -7.86 -21.87 -10.78
C GLU A 120 -7.17 -21.74 -9.43
N SER A 121 -5.82 -21.84 -9.38
CA SER A 121 -5.09 -21.62 -8.12
C SER A 121 -5.20 -20.18 -7.60
N CYS A 122 -5.33 -19.21 -8.51
CA CYS A 122 -5.39 -17.78 -8.20
C CYS A 122 -6.80 -17.17 -8.32
N LYS A 123 -7.84 -18.00 -8.35
CA LYS A 123 -9.22 -17.59 -8.69
C LYS A 123 -9.79 -16.49 -7.80
N HIS A 124 -9.34 -16.43 -6.54
CA HIS A 124 -9.82 -15.46 -5.57
C HIS A 124 -8.68 -14.53 -5.13
N LEU A 125 -8.95 -13.23 -5.13
CA LEU A 125 -8.05 -12.21 -4.59
C LEU A 125 -8.61 -11.69 -3.26
N ASN A 126 -7.92 -12.03 -2.18
CA ASN A 126 -8.21 -11.51 -0.85
C ASN A 126 -7.52 -10.17 -0.68
N ILE A 127 -8.27 -9.12 -0.32
CA ILE A 127 -7.71 -7.79 -0.06
C ILE A 127 -8.04 -7.36 1.35
N ALA A 128 -7.03 -6.91 2.09
CA ALA A 128 -7.18 -6.17 3.34
C ALA A 128 -6.61 -4.76 3.17
N GLY A 129 -7.37 -3.75 3.60
CA GLY A 129 -6.98 -2.34 3.54
C GLY A 129 -6.59 -1.80 4.92
N MET A 130 -5.54 -0.99 4.99
CA MET A 130 -5.22 -0.18 6.16
C MET A 130 -5.13 1.28 5.73
N VAL A 131 -5.78 2.17 6.48
CA VAL A 131 -5.80 3.59 6.14
C VAL A 131 -4.55 4.29 6.67
N GLY A 132 -3.68 4.69 5.74
CA GLY A 132 -2.52 5.54 6.00
C GLY A 132 -2.72 6.90 5.38
N SER A 133 -3.13 7.88 6.19
CA SER A 133 -3.37 9.27 5.81
C SER A 133 -3.01 10.17 6.99
N ILE A 134 -2.54 11.38 6.70
CA ILE A 134 -2.38 12.42 7.73
C ILE A 134 -3.66 13.25 7.90
N ASP A 135 -4.55 13.19 6.91
CA ASP A 135 -5.72 14.07 6.80
C ASP A 135 -6.92 13.57 7.62
N ASN A 136 -6.89 12.33 8.12
CA ASN A 136 -8.00 11.69 8.83
C ASN A 136 -9.33 11.73 8.07
N ASP A 137 -9.27 11.52 6.77
CA ASP A 137 -10.33 11.78 5.79
C ASP A 137 -11.07 10.51 5.32
N PHE A 138 -10.74 9.34 5.87
CA PHE A 138 -11.38 8.09 5.49
C PHE A 138 -12.61 7.78 6.37
N CYS A 139 -13.78 7.73 5.76
CA CYS A 139 -15.01 7.43 6.46
C CYS A 139 -15.02 5.96 6.98
N GLY A 140 -15.56 5.77 8.18
CA GLY A 140 -15.62 4.46 8.83
C GLY A 140 -14.45 4.12 9.75
N THR A 141 -13.45 5.01 9.85
CA THR A 141 -12.38 4.92 10.87
C THR A 141 -12.36 6.18 11.73
N ASP A 142 -12.21 6.04 13.04
CA ASP A 142 -12.09 7.19 13.95
C ASP A 142 -10.75 7.92 13.80
N MET A 143 -9.70 7.16 13.45
CA MET A 143 -8.33 7.68 13.29
C MET A 143 -7.58 6.96 12.17
N THR A 144 -6.84 7.72 11.36
CA THR A 144 -5.96 7.18 10.31
C THR A 144 -4.48 7.17 10.73
N ILE A 145 -3.71 6.21 10.20
CA ILE A 145 -2.29 6.07 10.53
C ILE A 145 -1.52 7.26 9.92
N GLY A 146 -0.99 8.12 10.80
CA GLY A 146 -0.21 9.29 10.44
C GLY A 146 -0.76 10.59 10.99
N THR A 147 -2.06 10.66 11.31
CA THR A 147 -2.73 11.88 11.80
C THR A 147 -2.08 12.43 13.07
N ASP A 148 -1.92 11.62 14.11
CA ASP A 148 -1.31 12.06 15.38
C ASP A 148 0.14 12.53 15.17
N SER A 149 0.89 11.85 14.31
CA SER A 149 2.27 12.23 13.99
C SER A 149 2.33 13.57 13.26
N ALA A 150 1.41 13.83 12.32
CA ALA A 150 1.31 15.11 11.63
C ALA A 150 0.87 16.23 12.57
N LEU A 151 -0.13 15.99 13.42
CA LEU A 151 -0.58 16.94 14.44
C LEU A 151 0.56 17.31 15.39
N HIS A 152 1.35 16.33 15.81
CA HIS A 152 2.49 16.58 16.68
C HIS A 152 3.53 17.49 16.00
N ARG A 153 3.79 17.34 14.68
CA ARG A 153 4.65 18.27 13.93
C ARG A 153 4.05 19.68 13.81
N ILE A 154 2.72 19.79 13.66
CA ILE A 154 2.02 21.08 13.64
C ILE A 154 2.19 21.80 14.98
N MET A 155 1.99 21.08 16.09
CA MET A 155 2.16 21.64 17.43
C MET A 155 3.57 22.16 17.67
N GLU A 156 4.61 21.39 17.28
CA GLU A 156 6.00 21.86 17.40
C GLU A 156 6.25 23.16 16.62
N ALA A 157 5.68 23.28 15.41
CA ALA A 157 5.80 24.50 14.60
C ALA A 157 5.09 25.70 15.24
N ILE A 158 3.88 25.48 15.79
CA ILE A 158 3.13 26.50 16.52
C ILE A 158 3.90 26.97 17.76
N ASP A 159 4.42 26.03 18.56
CA ASP A 159 5.19 26.34 19.77
C ASP A 159 6.44 27.14 19.46
N ALA A 160 7.14 26.82 18.37
CA ALA A 160 8.31 27.55 17.91
C ALA A 160 7.98 29.02 17.53
N ILE A 161 6.81 29.26 16.93
CA ILE A 161 6.38 30.60 16.47
C ILE A 161 5.75 31.43 17.61
N SER A 162 5.08 30.77 18.56
CA SER A 162 4.27 31.39 19.62
C SER A 162 5.05 32.42 20.45
N THR A 163 6.31 32.11 20.81
CA THR A 163 7.18 33.00 21.59
C THR A 163 7.47 34.32 20.87
N THR A 164 7.66 34.26 19.54
CA THR A 164 7.91 35.44 18.70
C THR A 164 6.64 36.24 18.44
N ALA A 165 5.52 35.54 18.25
CA ALA A 165 4.21 36.15 18.05
C ALA A 165 3.80 37.01 19.27
N SER A 166 3.97 36.46 20.48
CA SER A 166 3.68 37.17 21.73
C SER A 166 4.59 38.39 21.93
N SER A 167 5.90 38.23 21.68
CA SER A 167 6.90 39.29 21.91
C SER A 167 6.72 40.50 20.99
N HIS A 168 6.32 40.28 19.74
CA HIS A 168 6.18 41.35 18.74
C HIS A 168 4.72 41.69 18.39
N GLN A 169 3.75 41.11 19.12
CA GLN A 169 2.31 41.29 18.85
C GLN A 169 1.96 41.03 17.38
N ARG A 170 2.51 39.95 16.82
CA ARG A 170 2.32 39.57 15.41
C ARG A 170 1.22 38.54 15.26
N CYS A 171 0.49 38.62 14.16
CA CYS A 171 -0.41 37.58 13.69
C CYS A 171 0.32 36.71 12.67
N PHE A 172 0.23 35.38 12.82
CA PHE A 172 0.79 34.39 11.90
C PHE A 172 -0.36 33.54 11.34
N VAL A 173 -0.28 33.23 10.04
CA VAL A 173 -1.21 32.37 9.30
C VAL A 173 -0.45 31.15 8.82
#